data_AF-A0A645ATQ0-F1
#
_entry.id   AF-A0A645ATQ0-F1
#
_cell.length_a   1.000
_cell.length_b   1.000
_cell.length_c   1.000
_cell.angle_alpha   90.00
_cell.angle_beta   90.00
_cell.angle_gamma   90.00
#
_symmetry.space_group_name_H-M   'P 1'
#
loop_
_entity.id
_entity.type
_entity.pdbx_description
1 polymer ?
#
loop_
_entity_poly.entity_id
_entity_poly.type
_entity_poly.pdbx_seq_one_letter_code
_entity_poly.pdbx_strand_id
1 'polypeptide(L)' 'MTIARWIAAAAPYLGMALLATAVAWQTWHLVDGGITMYQAHGDGSLASYLRHHAYVYVRWFFGTDFGWTL' A
#
# COMPACT_ATOMS: atom_id res chain seq x y z
N MET A 1 3.37 -32.48 -28.72
CA MET A 1 2.78 -31.55 -27.74
C MET A 1 3.02 -30.14 -28.26
N THR A 2 2.00 -29.29 -28.43
CA THR A 2 2.14 -28.00 -29.14
C THR A 2 2.55 -26.87 -28.20
N ILE A 3 3.23 -25.84 -28.73
CA ILE A 3 3.62 -24.62 -27.98
C ILE A 3 2.40 -23.98 -27.31
N ALA A 4 1.25 -23.95 -27.98
CA ALA A 4 -0.01 -23.44 -27.43
C ALA A 4 -0.43 -24.16 -26.13
N ARG A 5 -0.17 -25.47 -26.02
CA ARG A 5 -0.50 -26.24 -24.82
C ARG A 5 0.41 -25.90 -23.63
N TRP A 6 1.68 -25.60 -23.89
CA TRP A 6 2.61 -25.13 -22.86
C TRP A 6 2.24 -23.74 -22.34
N ILE A 7 1.87 -22.82 -23.24
CA ILE A 7 1.43 -21.47 -22.86
C ILE A 7 0.16 -21.55 -22.01
N ALA A 8 -0.83 -22.35 -22.43
CA ALA A 8 -2.06 -22.53 -21.68
C ALA A 8 -1.82 -23.13 -20.28
N ALA A 9 -0.88 -24.06 -20.16
CA ALA A 9 -0.49 -24.64 -18.87
C ALA A 9 0.27 -23.66 -17.97
N ALA A 10 1.05 -22.73 -18.53
CA ALA A 10 1.84 -21.75 -17.80
C ALA A 10 1.03 -20.53 -17.32
N ALA A 11 -0.05 -20.18 -18.02
CA ALA A 11 -0.91 -19.03 -17.72
C ALA A 11 -1.37 -18.90 -16.25
N PRO A 12 -1.89 -19.95 -15.58
CA PRO A 12 -2.31 -19.84 -14.18
C PRO A 12 -1.13 -19.54 -13.23
N TYR A 13 0.06 -20.09 -13.51
CA TYR A 13 1.24 -19.82 -12.68
C TYR A 13 1.71 -18.37 -12.81
N LEU A 14 1.67 -17.82 -14.03
CA LEU A 14 1.95 -16.41 -14.26
C LEU A 14 0.93 -15.51 -13.55
N GLY A 15 -0.36 -15.87 -13.62
CA GLY A 15 -1.41 -15.17 -12.88
C GLY A 15 -1.17 -15.17 -11.36
N MET A 16 -0.81 -16.33 -10.80
CA MET A 16 -0.47 -16.45 -9.37
C MET A 16 0.79 -15.67 -9.00
N ALA A 17 1.81 -15.65 -9.86
CA ALA A 17 3.03 -14.88 -9.62
C ALA A 17 2.73 -13.36 -9.61
N LEU A 18 1.89 -12.88 -10.52
CA LEU A 18 1.44 -11.49 -10.55
C LEU A 18 0.64 -11.13 -9.29
N LEU A 19 -0.30 -11.99 -8.88
CA LEU A 19 -1.07 -11.80 -7.65
C LEU A 19 -0.17 -11.78 -6.41
N ALA A 20 0.77 -12.73 -6.29
CA ALA A 20 1.72 -12.78 -5.19
C ALA A 20 2.59 -11.52 -5.13
N THR A 21 3.04 -11.03 -6.30
CA THR A 21 3.81 -9.78 -6.41
C THR A 21 2.99 -8.58 -5.97
N ALA A 22 1.73 -8.49 -6.41
CA ALA A 22 0.82 -7.41 -6.02
C ALA A 22 0.54 -7.40 -4.50
N VAL A 23 0.33 -8.58 -3.90
CA VAL A 23 0.14 -8.72 -2.45
C VAL A 23 1.41 -8.31 -1.71
N ALA A 24 2.58 -8.81 -2.12
CA ALA A 24 3.85 -8.44 -1.49
C ALA A 24 4.12 -6.93 -1.58
N TRP A 25 3.83 -6.30 -2.73
CA TRP A 25 3.97 -4.87 -2.92
C TRP A 25 3.04 -4.06 -2.01
N GLN A 26 1.76 -4.46 -1.90
CA GLN A 26 0.81 -3.82 -0.99
C GLN A 26 1.19 -4.01 0.48
N THR A 27 1.61 -5.21 0.87
CA THR A 27 2.09 -5.46 2.24
C THR A 27 3.30 -4.57 2.56
N TRP A 28 4.26 -4.46 1.65
CA TRP A 28 5.39 -3.56 1.82
C TRP A 28 4.95 -2.10 2.00
N HIS A 29 4.03 -1.60 1.15
CA HIS A 29 3.52 -0.23 1.25
C HIS A 29 2.82 0.05 2.58
N LEU A 30 2.07 -0.91 3.11
CA LEU A 30 1.42 -0.78 4.42
C LEU A 30 2.45 -0.74 5.55
N VAL A 31 3.48 -1.59 5.51
CA VAL A 31 4.54 -1.63 6.52
C VAL A 31 5.36 -0.34 6.48
N ASP A 32 5.80 0.10 5.31
CA ASP A 32 6.58 1.32 5.11
C ASP A 32 5.79 2.57 5.54
N GLY A 33 4.50 2.63 5.19
CA GLY A 33 3.60 3.67 5.66
C GLY A 33 3.44 3.67 7.17
N GLY A 34 3.30 2.49 7.78
CA GLY A 34 3.22 2.34 9.25
C GLY A 34 4.50 2.80 9.96
N ILE A 35 5.67 2.44 9.44
CA ILE A 35 6.97 2.87 9.98
C ILE A 35 7.15 4.38 9.85
N THR A 36 6.84 4.94 8.68
CA THR A 36 6.92 6.39 8.44
C THR A 36 6.04 7.16 9.43
N MET A 37 4.82 6.67 9.68
CA MET A 37 3.92 7.29 10.65
C MET A 37 4.40 7.12 12.10
N TYR A 38 4.94 5.96 12.46
CA TYR A 38 5.56 5.74 13.77
C TYR A 38 6.72 6.70 14.01
N GLN A 39 7.59 6.89 13.02
CA GLN A 39 8.72 7.81 13.10
C GLN A 39 8.29 9.27 13.17
N ALA A 40 7.19 9.64 12.51
CA ALA A 40 6.70 11.01 12.52
C ALA A 40 5.98 11.39 13.83
N HIS A 41 5.22 10.47 14.43
CA HIS A 41 4.27 10.79 15.53
C HIS A 41 4.54 10.03 16.84
N GLY A 42 5.52 9.12 16.87
CA GLY A 42 6.10 8.53 18.07
C GLY A 42 5.26 7.49 18.83
N ASP A 43 3.95 7.34 18.56
CA ASP A 43 3.08 6.45 19.35
C ASP A 43 2.72 5.12 18.67
N GLY A 44 2.92 4.99 17.35
CA GLY A 44 2.57 3.81 16.55
C GLY A 44 1.12 3.36 16.63
N SER A 45 0.25 4.20 17.18
CA SER A 45 -1.11 3.82 17.51
C SER A 45 -1.99 3.88 16.26
N LEU A 46 -3.05 3.05 16.24
CA LEU A 46 -4.08 3.15 15.20
C LEU A 46 -4.69 4.56 15.14
N ALA A 47 -4.79 5.23 16.29
CA ALA A 47 -5.32 6.60 16.35
C ALA A 47 -4.41 7.60 15.63
N SER A 48 -3.09 7.48 15.77
CA SER A 48 -2.11 8.30 15.06
C SER A 48 -2.09 7.99 13.56
N TYR A 49 -2.20 6.71 13.17
CA TYR A 49 -2.37 6.33 11.77
C TYR A 49 -3.60 7.00 11.15
N LEU A 50 -4.76 6.91 11.81
CA LEU A 50 -6.01 7.53 11.32
C LEU A 50 -5.90 9.05 11.25
N ARG A 51 -5.22 9.69 12.21
CA ARG A 51 -5.02 11.14 12.25
C ARG A 51 -4.13 11.60 11.09
N HIS A 52 -3.05 10.87 10.79
CA HIS A 52 -2.20 11.16 9.64
C HIS A 52 -2.88 10.87 8.30
N HIS A 53 -3.67 9.79 8.21
CA HIS A 53 -4.43 9.48 7.00
C HIS A 53 -5.47 10.56 6.69
N ALA A 54 -6.16 11.06 7.72
CA ALA A 54 -7.08 12.19 7.60
C ALA A 54 -6.35 13.47 7.16
N TYR A 55 -5.17 13.77 7.74
CA TYR A 55 -4.35 14.90 7.33
C TYR A 55 -3.97 14.85 5.84
N VAL A 56 -3.46 13.70 5.37
CA VAL A 56 -3.08 13.52 3.96
C VAL A 56 -4.30 13.68 3.05
N TYR A 57 -5.46 13.14 3.42
CA TYR A 57 -6.69 13.29 2.66
C TYR A 57 -7.15 14.74 2.54
N VAL A 58 -7.13 15.48 3.66
CA VAL A 58 -7.49 16.90 3.69
C VAL A 58 -6.55 17.69 2.78
N ARG A 59 -5.24 17.47 2.91
CA ARG A 59 -4.23 18.17 2.10
C ARG A 59 -4.34 17.83 0.61
N TRP A 60 -4.64 16.58 0.26
CA TRP A 60 -4.84 16.17 -1.13
C TRP A 60 -6.14 16.74 -1.72
N PHE A 61 -7.25 16.69 -0.98
CA PHE A 61 -8.56 17.11 -1.48
C PHE A 61 -8.73 18.63 -1.54
N PHE A 62 -8.27 19.34 -0.51
CA PHE A 62 -8.43 20.80 -0.39
C PHE A 62 -7.18 21.57 -0.82
N GLY A 63 -6.06 20.91 -1.08
CA GLY A 63 -4.78 21.55 -1.39
C GLY A 63 -4.14 22.29 -0.20
N THR A 64 -4.71 22.16 0.99
CA THR A 64 -4.26 22.81 2.23
C THR A 64 -4.60 21.94 3.43
N ASP A 65 -3.94 22.17 4.56
CA ASP A 65 -4.20 21.48 5.83
C ASP A 65 -4.96 22.36 6.83
N PHE A 66 -5.36 23.58 6.45
CA PHE A 66 -6.06 24.53 7.32
C PHE A 66 -5.33 24.81 8.66
N GLY A 67 -4.00 24.67 8.68
CA GLY A 67 -3.20 24.85 9.89
C GLY A 67 -3.19 23.64 10.82
N TRP A 68 -3.63 22.47 10.35
CA TRP A 68 -3.52 21.21 11.08
C TRP A 68 -2.05 20.83 11.26
N THR A 69 -1.57 20.81 12.51
CA THR A 69 -0.26 20.25 12.88
C THR A 69 -0.39 18.80 13.31
N LEU A 70 0.43 17.93 12.71
CA LEU A 70 0.52 16.52 13.08
C LEU A 70 1.31 16.32 14.38
#